data_AF-A0A375IG12-F1
#
_entry.id   AF-A0A375IG12-F1
#
_cell.length_a   1.000
_cell.length_b   1.000
_cell.length_c   1.000
_cell.angle_alpha   90.00
_cell.angle_beta   90.00
_cell.angle_gamma   90.00
#
_symmetry.space_group_name_H-M   'P 1'
#
loop_
_entity.id
_entity.type
_entity.pdbx_description
1 polymer ?
#
loop_
_entity_poly.entity_id
_entity_poly.type
_entity_poly.pdbx_seq_one_letter_code
_entity_poly.pdbx_strand_id
1 'polypeptide(L)'
;MSYSFSVRAATKDEAKTAVEVEFEKVVAGQPVHARDRAAVLANAYAVIDLLGDDDTKDISVTCGGYVSWQTAEPPESVPLTSASVSASAGYVSREAN
;
A
#
# COMPACT_ATOMS: atom_id res chain seq x y z
N MET A 1 2.77 13.10 7.75
CA MET A 1 2.64 12.84 6.31
C MET A 1 1.87 11.54 6.12
N SER A 2 0.85 11.51 5.27
CA SER A 2 -0.05 10.36 5.14
C SER A 2 -0.34 10.03 3.68
N TYR A 3 -0.60 8.75 3.42
CA TYR A 3 -1.01 8.24 2.12
C TYR A 3 -2.27 7.37 2.25
N SER A 4 -3.01 7.27 1.15
CA SER A 4 -4.13 6.35 0.97
C SER A 4 -4.30 6.09 -0.52
N PHE A 5 -4.37 4.83 -0.92
CA PHE A 5 -4.66 4.45 -2.30
C PHE A 5 -5.36 3.09 -2.33
N SER A 6 -6.02 2.81 -3.45
CA SER A 6 -6.65 1.52 -3.72
C SER A 6 -6.26 1.03 -5.09
N VAL A 7 -6.09 -0.29 -5.21
CA VAL A 7 -5.85 -0.97 -6.49
C VAL A 7 -6.85 -2.08 -6.69
N ARG A 8 -7.04 -2.46 -7.94
CA ARG A 8 -7.87 -3.59 -8.34
C ARG A 8 -7.11 -4.41 -9.39
N ALA A 9 -7.16 -5.73 -9.25
CA ALA A 9 -6.45 -6.65 -10.14
C ALA A 9 -7.17 -8.01 -10.23
N ALA A 10 -6.95 -8.77 -11.31
CA ALA A 10 -7.61 -10.06 -11.52
C ALA A 10 -6.94 -11.17 -10.71
N THR A 11 -5.64 -11.07 -10.45
CA THR A 11 -4.87 -12.07 -9.70
C THR A 11 -4.11 -11.46 -8.53
N LYS A 12 -3.62 -12.32 -7.62
CA LYS A 12 -2.78 -11.90 -6.49
C LYS A 12 -1.48 -11.25 -6.95
N ASP A 13 -0.80 -11.82 -7.94
CA ASP A 13 0.47 -11.29 -8.45
C ASP A 13 0.28 -9.92 -9.12
N GLU A 14 -0.81 -9.76 -9.87
CA GLU A 14 -1.18 -8.47 -10.43
C GLU A 14 -1.54 -7.45 -9.32
N ALA A 15 -2.24 -7.88 -8.27
CA ALA A 15 -2.57 -7.01 -7.13
C ALA A 15 -1.31 -6.52 -6.41
N LYS A 16 -0.34 -7.41 -6.15
CA LYS A 16 0.95 -7.07 -5.53
C LYS A 16 1.74 -6.09 -6.39
N THR A 17 1.80 -6.35 -7.70
CA THR A 17 2.47 -5.47 -8.67
C THR A 17 1.80 -4.09 -8.72
N ALA A 18 0.47 -4.04 -8.70
CA ALA A 18 -0.27 -2.78 -8.70
C ALA A 18 -0.03 -1.98 -7.40
N VAL A 19 0.04 -2.64 -6.25
CA VAL A 19 0.38 -2.01 -4.97
C VAL A 19 1.78 -1.39 -5.04
N GLU A 20 2.78 -2.12 -5.57
CA GLU A 20 4.13 -1.59 -5.75
C GLU A 20 4.13 -0.32 -6.60
N VAL A 21 3.47 -0.36 -7.75
CA VAL A 21 3.40 0.77 -8.69
C VAL A 21 2.71 1.99 -8.06
N GLU A 22 1.60 1.81 -7.34
CA GLU A 22 0.96 2.94 -6.66
C GLU A 22 1.82 3.47 -5.51
N PHE A 23 2.51 2.61 -4.77
CA PHE A 23 3.38 3.07 -3.70
C PHE A 23 4.61 3.83 -4.23
N GLU A 24 5.15 3.46 -5.40
CA GLU A 24 6.18 4.26 -6.09
C GLU A 24 5.69 5.70 -6.35
N LYS A 25 4.42 5.88 -6.75
CA LYS A 25 3.84 7.22 -6.93
C LYS A 25 3.73 7.98 -5.60
N VAL A 26 3.38 7.29 -4.52
CA VAL A 26 3.39 7.87 -3.17
C VAL A 26 4.79 8.35 -2.81
N VAL A 27 5.83 7.53 -3.01
CA VAL A 27 7.22 7.90 -2.73
C VAL A 27 7.68 9.07 -3.60
N ALA A 28 7.31 9.09 -4.89
CA ALA A 28 7.64 10.20 -5.79
C ALA A 28 7.02 11.53 -5.33
N GLY A 29 5.79 11.52 -4.81
CA GLY A 29 5.14 12.72 -4.28
C GLY A 29 5.55 13.06 -2.84
N GLN A 30 5.94 12.06 -2.06
CA GLN A 30 6.24 12.15 -0.63
C GLN A 30 7.46 11.28 -0.29
N PRO A 31 8.69 11.76 -0.56
CA PRO A 31 9.92 10.96 -0.44
C PRO A 31 10.15 10.31 0.92
N VAL A 32 9.61 10.89 2.00
CA VAL A 32 9.66 10.31 3.35
C VAL A 32 9.12 8.87 3.42
N HIS A 33 8.17 8.51 2.55
CA HIS A 33 7.59 7.16 2.47
C HIS A 33 8.52 6.13 1.80
N ALA A 34 9.71 6.51 1.35
CA ALA A 34 10.76 5.53 1.06
C ALA A 34 11.13 4.73 2.33
N ARG A 35 10.99 5.33 3.52
CA ARG A 35 11.37 4.74 4.80
C ARG A 35 10.44 3.64 5.30
N ASP A 36 9.17 3.68 4.92
CA ASP A 36 8.16 2.69 5.33
C ASP A 36 7.80 1.70 4.21
N ARG A 37 8.32 1.89 2.98
CA ARG A 37 8.09 1.01 1.82
C ARG A 37 8.06 -0.48 2.15
N ALA A 38 9.12 -0.99 2.76
CA ALA A 38 9.22 -2.43 3.05
C ALA A 38 8.08 -2.92 3.94
N ALA A 39 7.67 -2.13 4.93
CA ALA A 39 6.56 -2.46 5.81
C ALA A 39 5.21 -2.38 5.09
N VAL A 40 5.00 -1.40 4.22
CA VAL A 40 3.77 -1.26 3.43
C VAL A 40 3.58 -2.44 2.50
N LEU A 41 4.60 -2.76 1.71
CA LEU A 41 4.55 -3.87 0.75
C LEU A 41 4.37 -5.21 1.47
N ALA A 42 5.13 -5.47 2.53
CA ALA A 42 4.98 -6.71 3.30
C ALA A 42 3.58 -6.87 3.91
N ASN A 43 2.99 -5.79 4.43
CA ASN A 43 1.63 -5.82 4.99
C ASN A 43 0.59 -6.08 3.88
N ALA A 44 0.67 -5.35 2.76
CA ALA A 44 -0.23 -5.54 1.63
C ALA A 44 -0.16 -6.96 1.08
N TYR A 45 1.04 -7.51 0.89
CA TYR A 45 1.21 -8.88 0.41
C TYR A 45 0.62 -9.89 1.38
N ALA A 46 0.89 -9.73 2.68
CA ALA A 46 0.36 -10.62 3.71
C ALA A 46 -1.16 -10.69 3.65
N VAL A 47 -1.88 -9.57 3.51
CA VAL A 47 -3.35 -9.58 3.44
C VAL A 47 -3.88 -10.10 2.10
N ILE A 48 -3.18 -9.86 0.99
CA ILE A 48 -3.53 -10.44 -0.33
C ILE A 48 -3.39 -11.96 -0.30
N ASP A 49 -2.33 -12.48 0.32
CA ASP A 49 -2.03 -13.91 0.37
C ASP A 49 -3.01 -14.71 1.25
N LEU A 50 -3.80 -14.05 2.10
CA LEU A 50 -4.90 -14.68 2.85
C LEU A 50 -6.11 -15.03 1.97
N LEU A 51 -6.25 -14.42 0.79
CA LEU A 51 -7.35 -14.71 -0.13
C LEU A 51 -7.10 -16.05 -0.83
N GLY A 52 -8.17 -16.75 -1.21
CA GLY A 52 -8.10 -17.85 -2.17
C GLY A 52 -7.91 -17.34 -3.60
N ASP A 53 -7.60 -18.25 -4.52
CA ASP A 53 -7.67 -17.91 -5.95
C ASP A 53 -9.13 -18.07 -6.41
N ASP A 54 -9.67 -17.05 -7.08
CA ASP A 54 -11.06 -17.04 -7.58
C ASP A 54 -11.09 -16.34 -8.94
N ASP A 55 -11.13 -17.13 -10.01
CA ASP A 55 -11.14 -16.64 -11.38
C ASP A 55 -12.42 -15.86 -11.75
N THR A 56 -13.44 -15.82 -10.88
CA THR A 56 -14.69 -15.09 -11.13
C THR A 56 -14.71 -13.69 -10.53
N LYS A 57 -13.73 -13.35 -9.68
CA LYS A 57 -13.69 -12.08 -8.95
C LYS A 57 -12.37 -11.35 -9.17
N ASP A 58 -12.39 -10.06 -8.91
CA ASP A 58 -11.16 -9.28 -8.82
C ASP A 58 -10.80 -9.06 -7.35
N ILE A 59 -9.52 -8.88 -7.09
CA ILE A 59 -8.99 -8.50 -5.80
C ILE A 59 -8.92 -6.98 -5.74
N SER A 60 -9.61 -6.40 -4.76
CA SER A 60 -9.48 -4.98 -4.39
C SER A 60 -8.60 -4.88 -3.15
N VAL A 61 -7.57 -4.05 -3.21
CA VAL A 61 -6.65 -3.81 -2.10
C VAL A 61 -6.66 -2.32 -1.79
N THR A 62 -6.82 -1.97 -0.51
CA THR A 62 -6.70 -0.59 -0.03
C THR A 62 -5.54 -0.52 0.96
N CYS A 63 -4.64 0.43 0.73
CA CYS A 63 -3.50 0.69 1.58
C CYS A 63 -3.57 2.11 2.11
N GLY A 64 -3.26 2.27 3.39
CA GLY A 64 -3.22 3.57 4.03
C GLY A 64 -2.19 3.61 5.14
N GLY A 65 -1.76 4.81 5.49
CA GLY A 65 -0.77 4.96 6.53
C GLY A 65 -0.31 6.39 6.73
N TYR A 66 0.53 6.56 7.73
CA TYR A 66 1.20 7.83 7.98
C TYR A 66 2.54 7.62 8.67
N VAL A 67 3.39 8.63 8.56
CA VAL A 67 4.58 8.82 9.37
C VAL A 67 4.61 10.24 9.92
N SER A 68 5.17 10.43 11.11
CA SER A 68 5.34 11.73 11.73
C SER A 68 6.76 11.92 12.28
N TRP A 69 7.17 13.18 12.41
CA TRP A 69 8.37 13.63 13.08
C TRP A 69 8.07 14.97 13.76
N GLN A 70 8.83 15.33 14.79
CA GLN A 70 8.52 16.49 15.67
C GLN A 70 9.44 17.69 15.47
N THR A 71 10.27 17.70 14.44
CA THR A 71 11.28 18.74 14.20
C THR A 71 10.99 19.56 12.95
N ALA A 72 11.49 20.79 12.91
CA ALA A 72 11.48 21.64 11.70
C ALA A 72 12.47 21.17 10.63
N GLU A 73 13.42 20.31 10.99
CA GLU A 73 14.36 19.70 10.05
C GLU A 73 13.66 18.76 9.05
N PRO A 74 14.22 18.60 7.84
CA PRO A 74 13.68 17.68 6.84
C PRO A 74 13.52 16.26 7.41
N PRO A 75 12.44 15.55 7.06
CA PRO A 75 12.16 14.21 7.58
C PRO A 75 13.24 13.16 7.26
N GLU A 76 14.11 13.44 6.28
CA GLU A 76 15.22 12.58 5.88
C GLU A 76 16.37 12.60 6.89
N SER A 77 16.49 13.69 7.66
CA SER A 77 17.59 13.93 8.59
C SER A 77 17.23 13.59 10.04
N VAL A 78 15.98 13.20 10.32
CA VAL A 78 15.49 13.01 11.69
C VAL A 78 14.78 11.68 11.89
N PRO A 79 14.78 11.12 13.12
CA PRO A 79 13.99 9.94 13.44
C PRO A 79 12.48 10.21 13.27
N LEU A 80 11.76 9.21 12.76
CA LEU A 80 10.29 9.22 12.82
C LEU A 80 9.85 8.98 14.26
N THR A 81 8.83 9.71 14.69
CA THR A 81 8.29 9.65 16.06
C THR A 81 7.02 8.82 16.16
N SER A 82 6.30 8.64 15.05
CA SER A 82 5.21 7.68 14.97
C SER A 82 4.99 7.23 13.52
N ALA A 83 4.43 6.04 13.37
CA ALA A 83 4.05 5.47 12.09
C ALA A 83 2.81 4.59 12.22
N SER A 84 2.02 4.52 11.16
CA SER A 84 0.92 3.56 10.98
C SER A 84 0.94 3.05 9.56
N VAL A 85 0.76 1.74 9.40
CA VAL A 85 0.66 1.06 8.11
C VAL A 85 -0.52 0.11 8.18
N SER A 86 -1.47 0.28 7.27
CA SER A 86 -2.62 -0.61 7.12
C SER A 86 -2.79 -1.05 5.68
N ALA A 87 -3.24 -2.29 5.52
CA ALA A 87 -3.70 -2.83 4.26
C ALA A 87 -4.95 -3.67 4.51
N SER A 88 -5.89 -3.62 3.58
CA SER A 88 -7.04 -4.52 3.51
C SER A 88 -7.19 -5.05 2.10
N ALA A 89 -7.54 -6.32 1.97
CA ALA A 89 -7.81 -6.96 0.68
C ALA A 89 -9.16 -7.69 0.75
N GLY A 90 -9.90 -7.67 -0.35
CA GLY A 90 -11.17 -8.35 -0.47
C GLY A 90 -11.59 -8.53 -1.92
N TYR A 91 -12.53 -9.44 -2.15
CA TYR A 91 -13.05 -9.66 -3.49
C TYR A 91 -14.09 -8.61 -3.86
N VAL A 92 -14.07 -8.21 -5.12
CA VAL A 92 -15.11 -7.40 -5.75
C VAL A 92 -15.59 -8.10 -7.02
N SER A 93 -16.84 -7.83 -7.41
CA SER A 93 -17.40 -8.36 -8.66
C SER A 93 -16.52 -7.93 -9.83
N ARG A 94 -16.09 -8.88 -10.66
CA ARG A 94 -15.42 -8.57 -11.92
C ARG A 94 -16.41 -7.79 -12.79
N GLU A 95 -16.09 -6.55 -13.12
CA GLU A 95 -16.94 -5.77 -14.01
C GLU A 95 -16.88 -6.46 -15.38
N ALA A 96 -18.06 -6.83 -15.89
CA ALA A 96 -18.17 -7.26 -17.27
C ALA A 96 -17.83 -6.04 -18.13
N ASN A 97 -16.70 -6.11 -18.85
CA ASN A 97 -16.38 -5.17 -19.92
C ASN A 97 -17.53 -5.10 -20.94
#